data_AF-A0A1Q6Z3W6-F1
#
_entry.id   AF-A0A1Q6Z3W6-F1
#
_cell.length_a   1.000
_cell.length_b   1.000
_cell.length_c   1.000
_cell.angle_alpha   90.00
_cell.angle_beta   90.00
_cell.angle_gamma   90.00
#
_symmetry.space_group_name_H-M   'P 1'
#
loop_
_entity.id
_entity.type
_entity.pdbx_description
1 polymer ?
#
loop_
_entity_poly.entity_id
_entity_poly.type
_entity_poly.pdbx_seq_one_letter_code
_entity_poly.pdbx_strand_id
1 'polypeptide(L)'
;MKQINVEFASPADFIPLPSQWEMHARFIGRYGPIDVFYFDFYSIALSKMERGNSRDVADVKLLVEQGIINLDELDQAYQEVLAQLGKGRYPRVTPRRFMERYQGVRGLL
;
A
#
# COMPACT_ATOMS: atom_id res chain seq x y z
N MET A 1 -16.43 11.89 -24.86
CA MET A 1 -16.15 10.84 -23.85
C MET A 1 -14.64 10.75 -23.69
N LYS A 2 -14.07 11.02 -22.51
CA LYS A 2 -12.63 10.79 -22.30
C LYS A 2 -12.39 9.28 -22.25
N GLN A 3 -11.46 8.79 -23.05
CA GLN A 3 -10.99 7.42 -22.98
C GLN A 3 -10.15 7.30 -21.70
N ILE A 4 -10.67 6.60 -20.70
CA ILE A 4 -9.94 6.33 -19.46
C ILE A 4 -9.14 5.05 -19.70
N ASN A 5 -7.83 5.12 -19.53
CA ASN A 5 -6.99 3.93 -19.54
C ASN A 5 -7.27 3.12 -18.27
N VAL A 6 -7.59 1.85 -18.42
CA VAL A 6 -7.83 0.93 -17.30
C VAL A 6 -6.75 -0.13 -17.38
N GLU A 7 -5.90 -0.18 -16.36
CA GLU A 7 -4.83 -1.16 -16.22
C GLU A 7 -5.04 -1.96 -14.94
N PHE A 8 -4.72 -3.26 -14.98
CA PHE A 8 -4.67 -4.07 -13.77
C PHE A 8 -3.40 -3.76 -13.00
N ALA A 9 -3.56 -3.26 -11.77
CA ALA A 9 -2.47 -3.02 -10.84
C ALA A 9 -2.93 -3.34 -9.42
N SER A 10 -2.04 -3.94 -8.64
CA SER A 10 -2.27 -4.33 -7.25
C SER A 10 -1.07 -3.94 -6.38
N PRO A 11 -1.26 -3.65 -5.08
CA PRO A 11 -0.14 -3.56 -4.14
C PRO A 11 0.78 -4.80 -4.17
N ALA A 12 0.21 -5.98 -4.48
CA ALA A 12 0.94 -7.24 -4.62
C ALA A 12 1.88 -7.31 -5.85
N ASP A 13 1.85 -6.31 -6.73
CA ASP A 13 2.82 -6.17 -7.82
C ASP A 13 4.11 -5.49 -7.35
N PHE A 14 4.06 -4.83 -6.19
CA PHE A 14 5.17 -4.04 -5.65
C PHE A 14 5.76 -4.65 -4.39
N ILE A 15 4.94 -5.19 -3.49
CA ILE A 15 5.37 -5.72 -2.18
C ILE A 15 4.60 -7.00 -1.82
N PRO A 16 5.15 -7.87 -0.93
CA PRO A 16 4.33 -8.83 -0.20
C PRO A 16 3.17 -8.13 0.51
N LEU A 17 2.03 -8.80 0.63
CA LEU A 17 0.89 -8.24 1.36
C LEU A 17 1.00 -8.60 2.85
N PRO A 18 0.58 -7.70 3.77
CA PRO A 18 0.36 -8.04 5.17
C PRO A 18 -0.64 -9.18 5.29
N SER A 19 -0.60 -9.88 6.42
CA SER A 19 -1.64 -10.86 6.73
C SER A 19 -3.01 -10.17 6.81
N GLN A 20 -4.07 -10.91 6.46
CA GLN A 20 -5.46 -10.45 6.63
C GLN A 20 -5.88 -9.20 5.82
N TRP A 21 -5.06 -8.75 4.85
CA TRP A 21 -5.38 -7.61 3.99
C TRP A 21 -6.79 -7.69 3.35
N GLU A 22 -7.29 -8.90 3.05
CA GLU A 22 -8.62 -9.13 2.49
C GLU A 22 -9.74 -8.67 3.44
N MET A 23 -9.55 -8.85 4.75
CA MET A 23 -10.53 -8.41 5.77
C MET A 23 -10.55 -6.90 5.96
N HIS A 24 -9.49 -6.21 5.52
CA HIS A 24 -9.39 -4.74 5.58
C HIS A 24 -9.96 -4.06 4.32
N ALA A 25 -10.40 -4.83 3.32
CA ALA A 25 -11.07 -4.28 2.15
C ALA A 25 -12.37 -3.56 2.55
N ARG A 26 -12.56 -2.32 2.10
CA ARG A 26 -13.73 -1.50 2.49
C ARG A 26 -14.71 -1.40 1.33
N PHE A 27 -15.94 -1.84 1.54
CA PHE A 27 -16.99 -1.77 0.52
C PHE A 27 -17.27 -0.32 0.11
N ILE A 28 -17.31 -0.09 -1.20
CA ILE A 28 -17.63 1.21 -1.82
C ILE A 28 -19.10 1.22 -2.26
N GLY A 29 -19.51 0.18 -2.97
CA GLY A 29 -20.84 0.12 -3.56
C GLY A 29 -21.00 -1.03 -4.54
N ARG A 30 -22.25 -1.26 -4.93
CA ARG A 30 -22.63 -2.25 -5.95
C ARG A 30 -23.00 -1.53 -7.24
N TYR A 31 -22.42 -1.98 -8.34
CA TYR A 31 -22.66 -1.47 -9.69
C TYR A 31 -23.13 -2.62 -10.57
N GLY A 32 -24.46 -2.81 -10.62
CA GLY A 32 -25.06 -3.98 -11.27
C GLY A 32 -24.68 -5.28 -10.53
N PRO A 33 -24.06 -6.27 -11.20
CA PRO A 33 -23.65 -7.52 -10.55
C PRO A 33 -22.28 -7.44 -9.87
N ILE A 34 -21.64 -6.27 -9.81
CA ILE A 34 -20.25 -6.10 -9.32
C ILE A 34 -20.27 -5.35 -8.00
N ASP A 35 -19.67 -5.95 -6.96
CA ASP A 35 -19.33 -5.28 -5.72
C ASP A 35 -17.91 -4.70 -5.80
N VAL A 36 -17.76 -3.44 -5.43
CA VAL A 36 -16.51 -2.70 -5.54
C VAL A 36 -16.03 -2.33 -4.13
N PHE A 37 -14.75 -2.54 -3.88
CA PHE A 37 -14.10 -2.32 -2.58
C PHE A 37 -12.84 -1.50 -2.76
N TYR A 38 -12.52 -0.64 -1.79
CA TYR A 38 -11.15 -0.20 -1.59
C TYR A 38 -10.33 -1.39 -1.13
N PHE A 39 -9.15 -1.54 -1.72
CA PHE A 39 -8.14 -2.44 -1.20
C PHE A 39 -7.68 -1.97 0.19
N ASP A 40 -7.06 -2.86 0.97
CA ASP A 40 -6.44 -2.53 2.25
C ASP A 40 -5.54 -1.28 2.15
N PHE A 41 -5.88 -0.26 2.93
CA PHE A 41 -5.21 1.04 2.90
C PHE A 41 -3.76 0.95 3.40
N TYR A 42 -3.43 0.00 4.27
CA TYR A 42 -2.06 -0.24 4.71
C TYR A 42 -1.20 -0.81 3.58
N SER A 43 -1.71 -1.81 2.87
CA SER A 43 -1.09 -2.34 1.64
C SER A 43 -0.89 -1.25 0.57
N ILE A 44 -1.90 -0.40 0.35
CA ILE A 44 -1.79 0.74 -0.57
C ILE A 44 -0.67 1.67 -0.11
N ALA A 45 -0.66 2.09 1.17
CA ALA A 45 0.33 3.01 1.70
C ALA A 45 1.76 2.47 1.58
N LEU A 46 2.00 1.23 1.99
CA LEU A 46 3.33 0.61 1.91
C LEU A 46 3.82 0.46 0.46
N SER A 47 2.92 0.10 -0.48
CA SER A 47 3.27 0.02 -1.90
C SER A 47 3.63 1.40 -2.48
N LYS A 48 2.95 2.46 -2.03
CA LYS A 48 3.26 3.86 -2.37
C LYS A 48 4.60 4.31 -1.81
N MET A 49 4.88 4.00 -0.53
CA MET A 49 6.16 4.32 0.11
C MET A 49 7.33 3.66 -0.62
N GLU A 50 7.19 2.38 -1.03
CA GLU A 50 8.23 1.67 -1.79
C GLU A 50 8.49 2.28 -3.18
N ARG A 51 7.43 2.73 -3.89
CA ARG A 51 7.57 3.46 -5.16
C ARG A 51 8.19 4.84 -4.98
N GLY A 52 7.77 5.56 -3.93
CA GLY A 52 8.45 6.71 -3.35
C GLY A 52 8.61 7.93 -4.26
N ASN A 53 7.68 8.19 -5.18
CA ASN A 53 7.63 9.48 -5.88
C ASN A 53 6.88 10.53 -5.03
N SER A 54 6.99 11.81 -5.40
CA SER A 54 6.41 12.92 -4.62
C SER A 54 4.89 12.83 -4.45
N ARG A 55 4.17 12.27 -5.43
CA ARG A 55 2.71 12.07 -5.34
C ARG A 55 2.38 10.95 -4.37
N ASP A 56 3.14 9.86 -4.40
CA ASP A 56 2.95 8.75 -3.46
C ASP A 56 3.15 9.20 -2.01
N VAL A 57 4.16 10.02 -1.74
CA VAL A 57 4.39 10.58 -0.40
C VAL A 57 3.22 11.47 0.04
N ALA A 58 2.73 12.34 -0.85
CA ALA A 58 1.57 13.19 -0.56
C ALA A 58 0.29 12.37 -0.29
N ASP A 59 0.06 11.31 -1.04
CA ASP A 59 -1.10 10.43 -0.86
C ASP A 59 -1.03 9.70 0.50
N VAL A 60 0.13 9.18 0.90
CA VAL A 60 0.31 8.52 2.21
C VAL A 60 0.07 9.51 3.35
N LYS A 61 0.60 10.73 3.22
CA LYS A 61 0.35 11.80 4.19
C LYS A 61 -1.14 12.11 4.34
N LEU A 62 -1.86 12.20 3.23
CA LEU A 62 -3.31 12.42 3.26
C LEU A 62 -4.06 11.27 3.95
N LEU A 63 -3.66 10.01 3.72
CA LEU A 63 -4.29 8.86 4.40
C LEU A 63 -4.15 8.96 5.93
N VAL A 64 -2.99 9.39 6.42
CA VAL A 64 -2.73 9.59 7.86
C VAL A 64 -3.48 10.81 8.39
N GLU A 65 -3.39 11.96 7.70
CA GLU A 65 -4.05 13.21 8.12
C GLU A 65 -5.58 13.08 8.18
N GLN A 66 -6.18 12.26 7.31
CA GLN A 66 -7.61 11.97 7.31
C GLN A 66 -8.00 10.86 8.30
N GLY A 67 -7.06 10.28 9.03
CA GLY A 67 -7.31 9.17 9.96
C GLY A 67 -7.81 7.89 9.28
N ILE A 68 -7.55 7.73 7.99
CA ILE A 68 -7.91 6.51 7.23
C ILE A 68 -6.99 5.35 7.65
N ILE A 69 -5.74 5.68 7.94
CA ILE A 69 -4.77 4.79 8.57
C ILE A 69 -4.15 5.48 9.79
N ASN A 70 -3.69 4.70 10.76
CA ASN A 70 -2.89 5.20 11.87
C ASN A 70 -1.44 4.67 11.77
N LEU A 71 -0.54 5.36 12.46
CA LEU A 71 0.89 5.09 12.38
C LEU A 71 1.29 3.76 13.03
N ASP A 72 0.62 3.36 14.11
CA ASP A 72 0.95 2.13 14.83
C ASP A 72 0.63 0.88 13.99
N GLU A 73 -0.55 0.84 13.37
CA GLU A 73 -0.94 -0.24 12.45
C GLU A 73 -0.12 -0.20 11.15
N LEU A 74 0.30 0.97 10.69
CA LEU A 74 1.23 1.09 9.56
C LEU A 74 2.60 0.49 9.90
N ASP A 75 3.11 0.78 11.10
CA ASP A 75 4.38 0.23 11.61
C ASP A 75 4.28 -1.30 11.76
N GLN A 76 3.13 -1.84 12.20
CA GLN A 76 2.89 -3.30 12.27
C GLN A 76 2.88 -3.95 10.88
N ALA A 77 2.09 -3.42 9.95
CA ALA A 77 2.01 -3.92 8.58
C ALA A 77 3.39 -3.86 7.89
N TYR A 78 4.17 -2.81 8.15
CA TYR A 78 5.55 -2.70 7.67
C TYR A 78 6.43 -3.86 8.15
N GLN A 79 6.38 -4.20 9.44
CA GLN A 79 7.19 -5.31 9.98
C GLN A 79 6.80 -6.65 9.36
N GLU A 80 5.49 -6.89 9.15
CA GLU A 80 5.01 -8.10 8.48
C GLU A 80 5.53 -8.21 7.04
N VAL A 81 5.47 -7.12 6.28
CA VAL A 81 5.96 -7.10 4.90
C VAL A 81 7.48 -7.26 4.87
N LEU A 82 8.21 -6.59 5.75
CA LEU A 82 9.67 -6.68 5.85
C LEU A 82 10.13 -8.13 6.12
N ALA A 83 9.45 -8.85 7.02
CA ALA A 83 9.77 -10.25 7.36
C ALA A 83 9.55 -11.24 6.19
N GLN A 84 8.78 -10.84 5.18
CA GLN A 84 8.51 -11.63 3.98
C GLN A 84 9.49 -11.36 2.83
N LEU A 85 10.21 -10.22 2.86
CA LEU A 85 11.16 -9.85 1.82
C LEU A 85 12.44 -10.70 1.85
N GLY A 86 13.10 -10.83 0.69
CA GLY A 86 14.34 -11.60 0.54
C GLY A 86 14.16 -13.10 0.24
N LYS A 87 12.92 -13.59 0.11
CA LYS A 87 12.60 -15.02 -0.08
C LYS A 87 12.13 -15.40 -1.50
N GLY A 88 12.22 -14.51 -2.50
CA GLY A 88 11.78 -14.82 -3.87
C GLY A 88 11.11 -13.65 -4.61
N ARG A 89 9.86 -13.85 -5.05
CA ARG A 89 8.96 -13.07 -5.96
C ARG A 89 9.24 -11.57 -6.24
N TYR A 90 9.86 -10.84 -5.32
CA TYR A 90 10.13 -9.40 -5.43
C TYR A 90 11.64 -9.11 -5.52
N PRO A 91 12.37 -9.56 -6.57
CA PRO A 91 13.83 -9.42 -6.63
C PRO A 91 14.31 -7.96 -6.67
N ARG A 92 13.43 -7.02 -7.04
CA ARG A 92 13.74 -5.58 -7.10
C ARG A 92 13.51 -4.85 -5.78
N VAL A 93 12.88 -5.50 -4.80
CA VAL A 93 12.55 -4.95 -3.48
C VAL A 93 13.34 -5.70 -2.43
N THR A 94 14.54 -5.19 -2.13
CA THR A 94 15.37 -5.74 -1.06
C THR A 94 14.88 -5.23 0.30
N PRO A 95 15.04 -6.00 1.40
CA PRO A 95 14.70 -5.54 2.75
C PRO A 95 15.33 -4.18 3.09
N ARG A 96 16.60 -3.95 2.72
CA ARG A 96 17.30 -2.68 2.95
C ARG A 96 16.61 -1.51 2.25
N ARG A 97 16.34 -1.65 0.95
CA ARG A 97 15.65 -0.62 0.16
C ARG A 97 14.26 -0.32 0.72
N PHE A 98 13.50 -1.35 1.08
CA PHE A 98 12.16 -1.18 1.64
C PHE A 98 12.19 -0.43 2.98
N MET A 99 13.14 -0.77 3.85
CA MET A 99 13.39 -0.05 5.11
C MET A 99 13.76 1.41 4.89
N GLU A 100 14.70 1.70 3.96
CA GLU A 100 15.12 3.07 3.65
C GLU A 100 13.95 3.93 3.13
N ARG A 101 13.13 3.36 2.24
CA ARG A 101 11.92 4.00 1.70
C ARG A 101 10.90 4.25 2.80
N TYR A 102 10.66 3.25 3.64
CA TYR A 102 9.72 3.35 4.75
C TYR A 102 10.14 4.47 5.71
N GLN A 103 11.37 4.44 6.21
CA GLN A 103 11.90 5.45 7.14
C GLN A 103 11.88 6.86 6.54
N GLY A 104 12.23 7.00 5.26
CA GLY A 104 12.23 8.28 4.58
C GLY A 104 10.85 8.93 4.51
N VAL A 105 9.80 8.15 4.24
CA VAL A 105 8.43 8.68 4.24
C VAL A 105 7.87 8.80 5.66
N ARG A 106 8.12 7.81 6.53
CA ARG A 106 7.65 7.79 7.92
C ARG A 106 8.14 8.98 8.74
N GLY A 107 9.34 9.50 8.45
CA GLY A 107 9.86 10.72 9.09
C GLY A 107 9.22 12.03 8.61
N LEU A 108 8.33 11.98 7.60
CA LEU A 108 7.58 13.12 7.07
C LEU A 108 6.10 13.11 7.49
N LEU A 109 5.65 12.05 8.16
CA LEU A 109 4.29 11.85 8.68
C LEU A 109 4.23 12.28 10.15
#